data_AF-A0A536JRL9-F1
#
_entry.id   AF-A0A536JRL9-F1
#
_cell.length_a   1.000
_cell.length_b   1.000
_cell.length_c   1.000
_cell.angle_alpha   90.00
_cell.angle_beta   90.00
_cell.angle_gamma   90.00
#
_symmetry.space_group_name_H-M   'P 1'
#
loop_
_entity.id
_entity.type
_entity.pdbx_description
1 polymer ?
#
loop_
_entity_poly.entity_id
_entity_poly.type
_entity_poly.pdbx_seq_one_letter_code
_entity_poly.pdbx_strand_id
1 'polypeptide(L)' 'MSTELKLVVDRIKCDGRGLCAELLPELIRLDDWGYPILAPGPIPEHLRALAQRAVENCPVLAIALRRAERKQ' A
#
# COMPACT_ATOMS: atom_id res chain seq x y z
N MET A 1 7.54 -16.15 14.39
CA MET A 1 6.37 -15.26 14.62
C MET A 1 6.19 -14.38 13.40
N SER A 2 5.37 -14.81 12.43
CA SER A 2 5.20 -14.04 11.19
C SER A 2 4.40 -12.78 11.49
N THR A 3 5.05 -11.62 11.37
CA THR A 3 4.38 -10.32 11.47
C THR A 3 3.69 -10.07 10.13
N GLU A 4 2.37 -10.19 10.09
CA GLU A 4 1.59 -9.90 8.88
C GLU A 4 1.51 -8.39 8.71
N LEU A 5 1.93 -7.90 7.55
CA LEU A 5 1.84 -6.48 7.19
C LEU A 5 0.73 -6.32 6.17
N LYS A 6 0.02 -5.20 6.20
CA LYS A 6 -0.97 -4.80 5.20
C LYS A 6 -0.71 -3.37 4.78
N LEU A 7 -1.09 -3.03 3.55
CA LEU A 7 -1.13 -1.65 3.10
C LEU A 7 -2.43 -1.00 3.56
N VAL A 8 -2.35 0.26 3.93
CA VAL A 8 -3.50 1.12 4.17
C VAL A 8 -3.28 2.44 3.46
N VAL A 9 -4.37 3.06 3.00
CA VAL A 9 -4.36 4.38 2.37
C VAL A 9 -5.29 5.34 3.10
N ASP A 10 -4.78 6.52 3.39
CA ASP A 10 -5.54 7.70 3.78
C ASP A 10 -6.02 8.40 2.49
N ARG A 11 -7.30 8.18 2.16
CA ARG A 11 -7.92 8.75 0.97
C ARG A 11 -8.11 10.27 1.05
N ILE A 12 -8.06 10.87 2.24
CA ILE A 12 -8.19 12.33 2.41
C ILE A 12 -6.87 13.01 2.04
N LYS A 13 -5.73 12.39 2.40
CA LYS A 13 -4.40 12.91 2.04
C LYS A 13 -3.99 12.61 0.61
N CYS A 14 -4.51 11.53 0.03
CA CYS A 14 -4.12 11.11 -1.31
C CYS A 14 -4.58 12.13 -2.37
N ASP A 15 -3.67 12.51 -3.26
CA ASP A 15 -3.91 13.45 -4.36
C ASP A 15 -3.78 12.78 -5.75
N GLY A 16 -3.85 11.44 -5.81
CA GLY A 16 -3.96 10.71 -7.08
C GLY A 16 -2.69 10.63 -7.95
N ARG A 17 -1.50 10.83 -7.37
CA ARG A 17 -0.23 10.87 -8.14
C ARG A 17 0.22 9.57 -8.81
N GLY A 18 -0.37 8.42 -8.46
CA GLY A 18 -0.06 7.13 -9.09
C GLY A 18 1.29 6.46 -8.75
N LEU A 19 2.27 7.17 -8.15
CA LEU A 19 3.62 6.63 -7.88
C LEU A 19 3.64 5.29 -7.10
N CYS A 20 2.69 5.11 -6.19
CA CYS A 20 2.58 3.87 -5.42
C CYS A 20 2.20 2.67 -6.29
N ALA A 21 1.35 2.86 -7.30
CA ALA A 21 0.98 1.80 -8.25
C ALA A 21 2.11 1.48 -9.23
N GLU A 22 2.94 2.46 -9.58
CA GLU A 22 4.15 2.22 -10.40
C GLU A 22 5.21 1.41 -9.65
N LEU A 23 5.36 1.64 -8.34
CA LEU A 23 6.36 0.95 -7.51
C LEU A 23 5.91 -0.43 -7.02
N LEU A 24 4.60 -0.66 -6.93
CA LEU A 24 4.02 -1.91 -6.43
C LEU A 24 2.71 -2.25 -7.17
N PRO A 25 2.76 -2.53 -8.47
CA PRO A 25 1.58 -2.84 -9.27
C PRO A 25 0.90 -4.16 -8.87
N GLU A 26 1.61 -5.05 -8.17
CA GLU A 26 1.10 -6.34 -7.71
C GLU A 26 0.03 -6.18 -6.62
N LEU A 27 0.10 -5.10 -5.82
CA LEU A 27 -0.81 -4.87 -4.69
C LEU A 27 -1.57 -3.55 -4.78
N ILE A 28 -1.22 -2.67 -5.71
CA ILE A 28 -1.85 -1.36 -5.87
C ILE A 28 -2.24 -1.17 -7.32
N ARG A 29 -3.53 -0.94 -7.53
CA ARG A 29 -4.10 -0.55 -8.83
C ARG A 29 -4.64 0.87 -8.70
N LEU A 30 -4.75 1.60 -9.80
CA LEU A 30 -5.45 2.89 -9.81
C LEU A 30 -6.87 2.70 -10.32
N ASP A 31 -7.81 3.45 -9.75
CA ASP A 31 -9.13 3.63 -10.34
C ASP A 31 -9.10 4.64 -11.50
N ASP A 32 -10.26 4.88 -12.11
CA ASP A 32 -10.41 5.82 -13.23
C ASP A 32 -10.10 7.28 -12.86
N TRP A 33 -10.00 7.59 -11.56
CA TRP A 33 -9.65 8.91 -11.03
C TRP A 33 -8.21 9.00 -10.51
N GLY A 34 -7.41 7.93 -10.68
CA GLY A 34 -6.01 7.90 -10.24
C GLY A 34 -5.81 7.59 -8.75
N TYR A 35 -6.86 7.21 -8.01
CA TYR A 35 -6.73 6.84 -6.61
C TYR A 35 -6.40 5.36 -6.43
N PRO A 36 -5.58 5.01 -5.42
CA PRO A 36 -5.13 3.64 -5.24
C PRO A 36 -6.24 2.73 -4.66
N ILE A 37 -6.43 1.61 -5.32
CA ILE A 37 -7.15 0.42 -4.86
C ILE A 37 -6.11 -0.59 -4.38
N LEU A 38 -6.16 -0.93 -3.10
CA LEU A 38 -5.23 -1.87 -2.48
C LEU A 38 -5.77 -3.30 -2.54
N ALA A 39 -4.89 -4.25 -2.87
CA ALA A 39 -5.21 -5.67 -2.77
C ALA A 39 -5.53 -6.05 -1.31
N PRO A 40 -6.55 -6.90 -1.08
CA PRO A 40 -6.90 -7.34 0.26
C PRO A 40 -5.85 -8.29 0.83
N GLY A 41 -5.75 -8.33 2.15
CA GLY A 41 -4.93 -9.31 2.87
C GLY A 41 -3.49 -8.86 3.17
N PRO A 42 -2.65 -9.79 3.64
CA PRO A 42 -1.28 -9.49 4.02
C PRO A 42 -0.36 -9.36 2.80
N ILE A 43 0.69 -8.57 2.96
CA ILE A 43 1.76 -8.37 1.98
C ILE A 43 2.65 -9.63 1.97
N PRO A 44 2.79 -10.32 0.83
CA PRO A 44 3.74 -11.42 0.67
C PRO A 44 5.17 -10.99 1.02
N GLU A 45 5.97 -11.86 1.61
CA GLU A 45 7.32 -11.51 2.09
C GLU A 45 8.22 -10.92 0.99
N HIS A 46 8.15 -11.46 -0.23
CA HIS A 46 8.92 -10.97 -1.37
C HIS A 46 8.51 -9.56 -1.85
N LEU A 47 7.30 -9.09 -1.51
CA LEU A 47 6.82 -7.75 -1.86
C LEU A 47 7.02 -6.70 -0.76
N ARG A 48 7.51 -7.09 0.42
CA ARG A 48 7.65 -6.17 1.56
C ARG A 48 8.61 -5.01 1.27
N ALA A 49 9.71 -5.29 0.59
CA ALA A 49 10.68 -4.25 0.21
C ALA A 49 10.07 -3.24 -0.78
N LEU A 50 9.31 -3.71 -1.77
CA LEU A 50 8.60 -2.84 -2.72
C LEU A 50 7.48 -2.04 -2.01
N ALA A 51 6.76 -2.66 -1.08
CA ALA A 51 5.75 -1.98 -0.27
C ALA A 51 6.34 -0.89 0.63
N GLN A 52 7.51 -1.13 1.21
CA GLN A 52 8.24 -0.10 1.95
C GLN A 52 8.62 1.07 1.03
N ARG A 53 9.15 0.80 -0.16
CA ARG A 53 9.50 1.84 -1.14
C ARG A 53 8.27 2.64 -1.58
N ALA A 54 7.13 1.99 -1.81
CA ALA A 54 5.89 2.67 -2.17
C ALA A 54 5.41 3.64 -1.07
N VAL A 55 5.59 3.28 0.20
CA VAL A 55 5.32 4.16 1.36
C VAL A 55 6.29 5.33 1.42
N GLU A 56 7.59 5.07 1.30
CA GLU A 56 8.64 6.10 1.39
C GLU A 56 8.58 7.13 0.26
N ASN A 57 8.11 6.72 -0.92
CA ASN A 57 8.01 7.59 -2.09
C ASN A 57 6.64 8.27 -2.22
N CYS A 58 5.74 8.12 -1.26
CA CYS A 58 4.48 8.84 -1.25
C CYS A 58 4.70 10.28 -0.75
N PRO A 59 4.61 11.31 -1.62
CA PRO A 59 4.98 12.68 -1.26
C PRO A 59 4.05 13.32 -0.24
N VAL A 60 2.82 12.81 -0.14
CA VAL A 60 1.78 13.28 0.79
C VAL A 60 1.58 12.33 1.98
N LEU A 61 2.42 11.28 2.09
CA LEU A 61 2.36 10.27 3.17
C LEU A 61 0.96 9.65 3.34
N ALA A 62 0.26 9.44 2.23
CA ALA A 62 -1.09 8.88 2.20
C ALA A 62 -1.11 7.35 2.34
N ILE A 63 -0.03 6.64 1.98
CA ILE A 63 0.04 5.19 2.09
C ILE A 63 0.97 4.77 3.23
N ALA A 64 0.61 3.70 3.95
CA ALA A 64 1.39 3.22 5.08
C ALA A 64 1.32 1.69 5.23
N LEU A 65 2.35 1.12 5.88
CA LEU A 65 2.34 -0.25 6.37
C LEU A 65 1.70 -0.33 7.75
N ARG A 66 0.81 -1.29 7.95
CA ARG A 66 0.23 -1.62 9.26
C ARG A 66 0.40 -3.09 9.56
N ARG A 67 0.57 -3.42 10.84
CA ARG A 67 0.46 -4.81 11.28
C ARG A 67 -0.99 -5.25 11.10
N ALA A 68 -1.21 -6.38 10.46
CA ALA A 68 -2.50 -7.04 10.43
C ALA A 68 -2.65 -7.80 11.75
N GLU A 69 -3.66 -7.46 12.53
CA GLU A 69 -4.06 -8.26 13.69
C GLU A 69 -4.77 -9.51 13.16
N ARG A 70 -4.31 -10.70 13.55
CA ARG A 70 -5.05 -11.94 13.31
C ARG A 70 -6.34 -11.86 14.12
N LYS A 71 -7.47 -11.61 13.46
CA LYS A 71 -8.77 -11.97 14.06
C LYS A 71 -8.83 -13.50 14.05
N GLN A 72 -8.64 -14.07 15.24
CA GLN A 72 -8.94 -15.47 15.54
C GLN A 72 -10.45 -15.71 15.43
#